data_AF-A0A8H7KEV5-F1
#
_entry.id   AF-A0A8H7KEV5-F1
#
_cell.length_a   1.000
_cell.length_b   1.000
_cell.length_c   1.000
_cell.angle_alpha   90.00
_cell.angle_beta   90.00
_cell.angle_gamma   90.00
#
_symmetry.space_group_name_H-M   'P 1'
#
loop_
_entity.id
_entity.type
_entity.pdbx_description
1 polymer ?
#
loop_
_entity_poly.entity_id
_entity_poly.type
_entity_poly.pdbx_seq_one_letter_code
_entity_poly.pdbx_strand_id
1 'polypeptide(L)'
;MASNNTAKTLKELHVPSRPLIIPNVWDISSLNALISLNSEENRPVKAIATASYAIAATLGIPDEQLSYDQNLEAITRLAPVAAKAGLPLSTDLQDGYGSRIAEAVTAAIKAGAVGANIEDTHPETGAFYGIEEQVGRLKVALKAAADAGCPDFVLNARCDAFYPRARPISRQILSWMKPLLVEKYTLRPAPPQYFSGAAQGVV
;
A
#
# COMPACT_ATOMS: atom_id res chain seq x y z
N MET A 1 20.97 -5.35 -2.91
CA MET A 1 20.84 -4.34 -4.00
C MET A 1 20.24 -3.07 -3.41
N ALA A 2 20.43 -1.90 -4.05
CA ALA A 2 19.99 -0.59 -3.52
C ALA A 2 18.52 -0.58 -3.04
N SER A 3 17.63 -1.27 -3.76
CA SER A 3 16.21 -1.44 -3.41
C SER A 3 15.97 -2.03 -2.01
N ASN A 4 16.68 -3.09 -1.60
CA ASN A 4 16.42 -3.72 -0.29
C ASN A 4 16.85 -2.87 0.91
N ASN A 5 17.91 -2.06 0.76
CA ASN A 5 18.30 -1.14 1.83
C ASN A 5 17.23 -0.04 2.03
N THR A 6 16.69 0.49 0.94
CA THR A 6 15.56 1.44 0.98
C THR A 6 14.30 0.80 1.56
N ALA A 7 14.05 -0.50 1.30
CA ALA A 7 12.96 -1.25 1.92
C ALA A 7 13.13 -1.38 3.44
N LYS A 8 14.35 -1.70 3.92
CA LYS A 8 14.67 -1.68 5.36
C LYS A 8 14.42 -0.31 5.98
N THR A 9 14.83 0.77 5.31
CA THR A 9 14.53 2.14 5.77
C THR A 9 13.03 2.38 5.88
N LEU A 10 12.23 2.00 4.87
CA LEU A 10 10.78 2.12 4.96
C LEU A 10 10.21 1.31 6.13
N LYS A 11 10.71 0.10 6.35
CA LYS A 11 10.29 -0.79 7.45
C LYS A 11 10.62 -0.18 8.82
N GLU A 12 11.81 0.40 8.98
CA GLU A 12 12.25 1.07 10.21
C GLU A 12 11.42 2.32 10.55
N LEU A 13 10.79 2.97 9.56
CA LEU A 13 9.88 4.07 9.80
C LEU A 13 8.55 3.62 10.44
N HIS A 14 8.19 2.34 10.34
CA HIS A 14 6.95 1.79 10.91
C HIS A 14 7.16 1.42 12.39
N VAL A 15 7.11 2.43 13.26
CA VAL A 15 7.29 2.26 14.71
C VAL A 15 5.95 2.34 15.43
N PRO A 16 5.54 1.31 16.20
CA PRO A 16 4.34 1.37 17.03
C PRO A 16 4.30 2.64 17.90
N SER A 17 3.12 3.27 17.99
CA SER A 17 2.89 4.52 18.74
C SER A 17 3.63 5.76 18.21
N ARG A 18 4.29 5.69 17.05
CA ARG A 18 4.87 6.83 16.33
C ARG A 18 4.37 6.82 14.88
N PRO A 19 3.18 7.39 14.62
CA PRO A 19 2.56 7.35 13.30
C PRO A 19 3.47 7.94 12.23
N LEU A 20 3.65 7.21 11.13
CA LEU A 20 4.33 7.67 9.94
C LEU A 20 3.32 8.37 9.02
N ILE A 21 3.61 9.59 8.61
CA ILE A 21 2.84 10.30 7.59
C ILE A 21 3.43 9.95 6.22
N ILE A 22 2.67 9.25 5.38
CA ILE A 22 3.04 8.89 4.02
C ILE A 22 2.10 9.64 3.05
N PRO A 23 2.52 10.78 2.48
CA PRO A 23 1.74 11.48 1.48
C PRO A 23 1.67 10.70 0.15
N ASN A 24 0.50 10.77 -0.50
CA ASN A 24 0.27 10.15 -1.80
C ASN A 24 0.69 11.07 -2.96
N VAL A 25 1.27 10.50 -3.99
CA VAL A 25 1.64 11.14 -5.27
C VAL A 25 1.02 10.38 -6.43
N TRP A 26 0.74 11.09 -7.52
CA TRP A 26 0.12 10.50 -8.73
C TRP A 26 0.76 11.00 -10.02
N ASP A 27 1.65 11.99 -9.95
CA ASP A 27 2.40 12.54 -11.08
C ASP A 27 3.73 13.17 -10.60
N ILE A 28 4.56 13.60 -11.56
CA ILE A 28 5.86 14.22 -11.26
C ILE A 28 5.68 15.56 -10.52
N SER A 29 4.61 16.29 -10.79
CA SER A 29 4.35 17.59 -10.18
C SER A 29 4.04 17.48 -8.68
N SER A 30 3.13 16.59 -8.30
CA SER A 30 2.79 16.27 -6.91
C SER A 30 4.00 15.71 -6.16
N LEU A 31 4.80 14.86 -6.80
CA LEU A 31 6.06 14.38 -6.23
C LEU A 31 7.06 15.52 -5.99
N ASN A 32 7.28 16.39 -6.96
CA ASN A 32 8.20 17.52 -6.81
C ASN A 32 7.74 18.50 -5.73
N ALA A 33 6.43 18.73 -5.60
CA ALA A 33 5.88 19.55 -4.54
C ALA A 33 6.26 18.99 -3.16
N LEU A 34 6.16 17.68 -2.94
CA LEU A 34 6.56 17.05 -1.68
C LEU A 34 8.08 17.05 -1.47
N ILE A 35 8.86 16.81 -2.53
CA ILE A 35 10.32 16.88 -2.47
C ILE A 35 10.77 18.28 -2.02
N SER A 36 10.10 19.34 -2.51
CA SER A 36 10.42 20.72 -2.18
C SER A 36 10.25 21.07 -0.69
N LEU A 37 9.50 20.25 0.06
CA LEU A 37 9.33 20.41 1.51
C LEU A 37 10.56 19.92 2.30
N ASN A 38 11.47 19.18 1.67
CA ASN A 38 12.69 18.70 2.28
C ASN A 38 13.87 19.63 1.98
N SER A 39 14.68 19.90 3.00
CA SER A 39 15.99 20.58 2.93
C SER A 39 17.06 19.73 3.62
N GLU A 40 18.31 20.20 3.63
CA GLU A 40 19.40 19.55 4.38
C GLU A 40 19.14 19.56 5.89
N GLU A 41 18.53 20.63 6.40
CA GLU A 41 18.29 20.86 7.83
C GLU A 41 16.98 20.22 8.31
N ASN A 42 15.97 20.12 7.44
CA ASN A 42 14.65 19.63 7.80
C ASN A 42 14.09 18.70 6.72
N ARG A 43 13.76 17.46 7.10
CA ARG A 43 13.20 16.45 6.19
C ARG A 43 11.86 15.93 6.71
N PRO A 44 10.77 16.70 6.62
CA PRO A 44 9.45 16.28 7.11
C PRO A 44 8.89 15.10 6.31
N VAL A 45 9.20 14.97 5.01
CA VAL A 45 8.76 13.84 4.18
C VAL A 45 9.79 12.72 4.27
N LYS A 46 9.41 11.60 4.90
CA LYS A 46 10.28 10.43 5.12
C LYS A 46 10.07 9.30 4.13
N ALA A 47 8.87 9.19 3.57
CA ALA A 47 8.46 8.21 2.58
C ALA A 47 7.28 8.79 1.79
N ILE A 48 6.96 8.18 0.65
CA ILE A 48 5.82 8.55 -0.18
C ILE A 48 5.10 7.28 -0.65
N ALA A 49 3.84 7.43 -1.06
CA ALA A 49 3.08 6.37 -1.68
C ALA A 49 2.45 6.81 -2.99
N THR A 50 2.17 5.89 -3.92
CA THR A 50 1.20 6.19 -4.99
C THR A 50 -0.23 6.00 -4.50
N ALA A 51 -1.20 6.57 -5.20
CA ALA A 51 -2.63 6.29 -4.99
C ALA A 51 -3.30 5.95 -6.32
N SER A 52 -3.85 4.74 -6.46
CA SER A 52 -4.47 4.29 -7.72
C SER A 52 -5.63 5.20 -8.12
N TYR A 53 -6.46 5.58 -7.14
CA TYR A 53 -7.59 6.50 -7.35
C TYR A 53 -7.17 7.82 -8.00
N ALA A 54 -6.07 8.42 -7.51
CA ALA A 54 -5.60 9.69 -8.04
C ALA A 54 -4.97 9.53 -9.43
N ILE A 55 -4.25 8.43 -9.68
CA ILE A 55 -3.71 8.09 -11.01
C ILE A 55 -4.86 7.90 -12.01
N ALA A 56 -5.87 7.10 -11.65
CA ALA A 56 -7.06 6.87 -12.47
C ALA A 56 -7.79 8.17 -12.80
N ALA A 57 -7.93 9.06 -11.80
CA ALA A 57 -8.54 10.37 -11.99
C ALA A 57 -7.80 11.24 -13.02
N THR A 58 -6.46 11.16 -13.09
CA THR A 58 -5.68 11.87 -14.13
C THR A 58 -5.96 11.37 -15.55
N LEU A 59 -6.42 10.12 -15.68
CA LEU A 59 -6.80 9.50 -16.95
C LEU A 59 -8.30 9.65 -17.26
N GLY A 60 -9.07 10.26 -16.35
CA GLY A 60 -10.52 10.44 -16.51
C GLY A 60 -11.32 9.15 -16.39
N ILE A 61 -10.79 8.12 -15.72
CA ILE A 61 -11.44 6.81 -15.55
C ILE A 61 -11.73 6.52 -14.06
N PRO A 62 -12.72 5.66 -13.75
CA PRO A 62 -12.89 5.11 -12.41
C PRO A 62 -11.65 4.34 -11.93
N ASP A 63 -11.41 4.32 -10.62
CA ASP A 63 -10.26 3.63 -10.01
C ASP A 63 -10.25 2.14 -10.35
N GLU A 64 -11.42 1.49 -10.31
CA GLU A 64 -11.58 0.06 -10.60
C GLU A 64 -11.27 -0.29 -12.07
N GLN A 65 -11.17 0.72 -12.95
CA GLN A 65 -10.82 0.56 -14.36
C GLN A 65 -9.34 0.88 -14.66
N LEU A 66 -8.56 1.32 -13.66
CA LEU A 66 -7.14 1.54 -13.84
C LEU A 66 -6.43 0.21 -14.09
N SER A 67 -6.04 -0.03 -15.33
CA SER A 67 -5.36 -1.25 -15.71
C SER A 67 -3.97 -1.36 -15.07
N TYR A 68 -3.50 -2.60 -14.96
CA TYR A 68 -2.13 -2.89 -14.54
C TYR A 68 -1.09 -2.06 -15.30
N ASP A 69 -1.19 -2.02 -16.64
CA ASP A 69 -0.18 -1.37 -17.48
C ASP A 69 -0.19 0.15 -17.26
N GLN A 70 -1.37 0.77 -17.08
CA GLN A 70 -1.49 2.19 -16.76
C GLN A 70 -0.90 2.53 -15.39
N ASN A 71 -1.16 1.72 -14.36
CA ASN A 71 -0.58 1.97 -13.04
C ASN A 71 0.94 1.75 -13.05
N LEU A 72 1.42 0.67 -13.70
CA LEU A 72 2.84 0.42 -13.83
C LEU A 72 3.57 1.54 -14.59
N GLU A 73 2.93 2.13 -15.61
CA GLU A 73 3.47 3.27 -16.33
C GLU A 73 3.67 4.47 -15.38
N ALA A 74 2.69 4.78 -14.53
CA ALA A 74 2.81 5.83 -13.52
C ALA A 74 3.93 5.52 -12.51
N ILE A 75 4.00 4.29 -11.99
CA ILE A 75 5.04 3.85 -11.06
C ILE A 75 6.44 3.98 -11.69
N THR A 76 6.60 3.56 -12.94
CA THR A 76 7.88 3.61 -13.67
C THR A 76 8.38 5.04 -13.88
N ARG A 77 7.46 6.02 -13.98
CA ARG A 77 7.80 7.45 -14.06
C ARG A 77 8.19 8.01 -12.69
N LEU A 78 7.47 7.65 -11.63
CA LEU A 78 7.63 8.21 -10.28
C LEU A 78 8.84 7.64 -9.52
N ALA A 79 9.04 6.33 -9.59
CA ALA A 79 10.00 5.63 -8.75
C ALA A 79 11.47 6.10 -8.91
N PRO A 80 11.99 6.36 -10.13
CA PRO A 80 13.35 6.89 -10.28
C PRO A 80 13.54 8.28 -9.65
N VAL A 81 12.51 9.13 -9.70
CA VAL A 81 12.55 10.48 -9.11
C VAL A 81 12.51 10.40 -7.59
N ALA A 82 11.66 9.53 -7.04
CA ALA A 82 11.61 9.24 -5.61
C ALA A 82 12.96 8.72 -5.08
N ALA A 83 13.57 7.78 -5.81
CA ALA A 83 14.88 7.24 -5.48
C ALA A 83 15.97 8.32 -5.48
N LYS A 84 15.98 9.21 -6.49
CA LYS A 84 16.91 10.35 -6.55
C LYS A 84 16.74 11.31 -5.37
N ALA A 85 15.52 11.49 -4.88
CA ALA A 85 15.24 12.30 -3.70
C ALA A 85 15.55 11.60 -2.36
N GLY A 86 15.94 10.31 -2.41
CA GLY A 86 16.15 9.49 -1.21
C GLY A 86 14.86 9.22 -0.43
N LEU A 87 13.73 9.11 -1.13
CA LEU A 87 12.43 8.80 -0.54
C LEU A 87 12.02 7.37 -0.90
N PRO A 88 11.83 6.47 0.09
CA PRO A 88 11.20 5.18 -0.14
C PRO A 88 9.80 5.36 -0.72
N LEU A 89 9.50 4.63 -1.81
CA LEU A 89 8.20 4.63 -2.45
C LEU A 89 7.45 3.33 -2.14
N SER A 90 6.26 3.46 -1.57
CA SER A 90 5.24 2.40 -1.55
C SER A 90 4.27 2.60 -2.72
N THR A 91 3.76 1.54 -3.34
CA THR A 91 2.82 1.66 -4.46
C THR A 91 1.45 1.10 -4.10
N ASP A 92 0.40 1.83 -4.43
CA ASP A 92 -0.95 1.27 -4.44
C ASP A 92 -1.10 0.35 -5.66
N LEU A 93 -1.26 -0.96 -5.42
CA LEU A 93 -1.43 -1.98 -6.45
C LEU A 93 -2.87 -2.53 -6.50
N GLN A 94 -3.83 -1.81 -5.92
CA GLN A 94 -5.22 -2.27 -5.79
C GLN A 94 -5.26 -3.67 -5.16
N ASP A 95 -5.99 -4.63 -5.75
CA ASP A 95 -6.04 -6.00 -5.27
C ASP A 95 -4.77 -6.81 -5.62
N GLY A 96 -3.79 -6.22 -6.30
CA GLY A 96 -2.66 -6.91 -6.90
C GLY A 96 -2.93 -7.34 -8.35
N TYR A 97 -3.97 -6.82 -8.99
CA TYR A 97 -4.37 -7.15 -10.37
C TYR A 97 -4.69 -8.63 -10.56
N GLY A 98 -5.43 -9.20 -9.60
CA GLY A 98 -5.85 -10.60 -9.61
C GLY A 98 -4.69 -11.59 -9.71
N SER A 99 -4.67 -12.40 -10.77
CA SER A 99 -3.64 -13.43 -11.00
C SER A 99 -2.26 -12.84 -11.32
N ARG A 100 -2.16 -11.54 -11.60
CA ARG A 100 -0.90 -10.86 -11.93
C ARG A 100 -0.12 -10.37 -10.71
N ILE A 101 -0.56 -10.66 -9.48
CA ILE A 101 0.06 -10.16 -8.25
C ILE A 101 1.58 -10.35 -8.17
N ALA A 102 2.10 -11.51 -8.58
CA ALA A 102 3.54 -11.76 -8.62
C ALA A 102 4.27 -10.88 -9.64
N GLU A 103 3.67 -10.73 -10.84
CA GLU A 103 4.19 -9.87 -11.91
C GLU A 103 4.17 -8.40 -11.47
N ALA A 104 3.09 -7.96 -10.84
CA ALA A 104 2.93 -6.58 -10.41
C ALA A 104 3.93 -6.15 -9.34
N VAL A 105 4.11 -6.97 -8.32
CA VAL A 105 5.12 -6.72 -7.29
C VAL A 105 6.53 -6.75 -7.89
N THR A 106 6.83 -7.73 -8.74
CA THR A 106 8.14 -7.83 -9.40
C THR A 106 8.44 -6.60 -10.25
N ALA A 107 7.46 -6.12 -11.04
CA ALA A 107 7.61 -4.96 -11.90
C ALA A 107 7.76 -3.66 -11.09
N ALA A 108 6.96 -3.48 -10.03
CA ALA A 108 7.07 -2.33 -9.14
C ALA A 108 8.46 -2.25 -8.48
N ILE A 109 9.01 -3.37 -8.03
CA ILE A 109 10.37 -3.44 -7.46
C ILE A 109 11.43 -3.11 -8.51
N LYS A 110 11.30 -3.64 -9.73
CA LYS A 110 12.20 -3.30 -10.84
C LYS A 110 12.17 -1.81 -11.18
N ALA A 111 11.02 -1.15 -11.03
CA ALA A 111 10.91 0.31 -11.19
C ALA A 111 11.53 1.09 -10.02
N GLY A 112 11.64 0.49 -8.84
CA GLY A 112 12.26 1.07 -7.65
C GLY A 112 11.34 1.22 -6.44
N ALA A 113 10.10 0.71 -6.51
CA ALA A 113 9.23 0.63 -5.34
C ALA A 113 9.78 -0.38 -4.31
N VAL A 114 9.50 -0.12 -3.04
CA VAL A 114 9.98 -0.94 -1.90
C VAL A 114 8.89 -1.33 -0.91
N GLY A 115 7.66 -0.94 -1.21
CA GLY A 115 6.48 -1.41 -0.51
C GLY A 115 5.26 -1.35 -1.43
N ALA A 116 4.17 -1.96 -1.00
CA ALA A 116 2.89 -1.82 -1.67
C ALA A 116 1.71 -1.93 -0.72
N ASN A 117 0.59 -1.31 -1.11
CA ASN A 117 -0.72 -1.63 -0.59
C ASN A 117 -1.38 -2.66 -1.51
N ILE A 118 -1.93 -3.73 -0.92
CA ILE A 118 -2.74 -4.73 -1.63
C ILE A 118 -4.04 -4.97 -0.84
N GLU A 119 -5.18 -4.74 -1.47
CA GLU A 119 -6.52 -4.84 -0.86
C GLU A 119 -7.20 -6.19 -1.06
N ASP A 120 -8.25 -6.44 -0.26
CA ASP A 120 -9.00 -7.69 -0.22
C ASP A 120 -10.33 -7.63 -0.96
N THR A 121 -10.53 -6.63 -1.83
CA THR A 121 -11.74 -6.47 -2.65
C THR A 121 -11.49 -6.83 -4.11
N HIS A 122 -12.39 -7.61 -4.71
CA HIS A 122 -12.42 -7.83 -6.15
C HIS A 122 -12.89 -6.55 -6.89
N PRO A 123 -12.13 -6.01 -7.85
CA PRO A 123 -12.51 -4.78 -8.55
C PRO A 123 -13.79 -4.94 -9.40
N GLU A 124 -14.00 -6.12 -9.99
CA GLU A 124 -15.16 -6.39 -10.87
C GLU A 124 -16.47 -6.58 -10.10
N THR A 125 -16.42 -7.23 -8.93
CA THR A 125 -17.63 -7.66 -8.20
C THR A 125 -17.88 -6.83 -6.95
N GLY A 126 -16.86 -6.12 -6.44
CA GLY A 126 -16.88 -5.46 -5.13
C GLY A 126 -17.00 -6.43 -3.95
N ALA A 127 -16.86 -7.73 -4.19
CA ALA A 127 -16.86 -8.74 -3.13
C ALA A 127 -15.48 -8.87 -2.50
N PHE A 128 -15.42 -9.34 -1.25
CA PHE A 128 -14.15 -9.65 -0.61
C PHE A 128 -13.59 -11.00 -1.07
N TYR A 129 -12.27 -11.08 -1.19
CA TYR A 129 -11.55 -12.34 -1.22
C TYR A 129 -11.80 -13.13 0.06
N GLY A 130 -11.87 -14.46 -0.04
CA GLY A 130 -11.86 -15.32 1.14
C GLY A 130 -10.57 -15.12 1.93
N ILE A 131 -10.59 -15.27 3.25
CA ILE A 131 -9.41 -14.94 4.07
C ILE A 131 -8.20 -15.82 3.77
N GLU A 132 -8.40 -17.12 3.60
CA GLU A 132 -7.33 -18.03 3.19
C GLU A 132 -6.79 -17.69 1.79
N GLU A 133 -7.68 -17.27 0.89
CA GLU A 133 -7.30 -16.83 -0.45
C GLU A 133 -6.46 -15.55 -0.38
N GLN A 134 -6.90 -14.54 0.38
CA GLN A 134 -6.17 -13.28 0.54
C GLN A 134 -4.81 -13.50 1.21
N VAL A 135 -4.72 -14.34 2.24
CA VAL A 135 -3.44 -14.72 2.85
C VAL A 135 -2.53 -15.40 1.83
N GLY A 136 -3.08 -16.29 0.99
CA GLY A 136 -2.35 -16.91 -0.12
C GLY A 136 -1.79 -15.90 -1.10
N ARG A 137 -2.61 -14.93 -1.53
CA ARG A 137 -2.23 -13.84 -2.45
C ARG A 137 -1.11 -12.99 -1.86
N LEU A 138 -1.22 -12.56 -0.61
CA LEU A 138 -0.19 -11.76 0.06
C LEU A 138 1.13 -12.54 0.23
N LYS A 139 1.08 -13.86 0.47
CA LYS A 139 2.30 -14.70 0.46
C LYS A 139 2.95 -14.76 -0.92
N VAL A 140 2.17 -14.83 -2.00
CA VAL A 140 2.69 -14.76 -3.37
C VAL A 140 3.37 -13.42 -3.63
N ALA A 141 2.76 -12.30 -3.19
CA ALA A 141 3.37 -10.97 -3.27
C ALA A 141 4.73 -10.91 -2.55
N LEU A 142 4.79 -11.34 -1.29
CA LEU A 142 6.03 -11.35 -0.51
C LEU A 142 7.11 -12.25 -1.13
N LYS A 143 6.71 -13.43 -1.65
CA LYS A 143 7.64 -14.32 -2.34
C LYS A 143 8.21 -13.67 -3.61
N ALA A 144 7.35 -13.07 -4.43
CA ALA A 144 7.78 -12.36 -5.63
C ALA A 144 8.74 -11.21 -5.30
N ALA A 145 8.50 -10.50 -4.20
CA ALA A 145 9.40 -9.44 -3.74
C ALA A 145 10.78 -9.96 -3.33
N ALA A 146 10.82 -11.06 -2.58
CA ALA A 146 12.07 -11.72 -2.19
C ALA A 146 12.84 -12.24 -3.43
N ASP A 147 12.15 -12.90 -4.37
CA ASP A 147 12.74 -13.40 -5.62
C ASP A 147 13.29 -12.25 -6.49
N ALA A 148 12.65 -11.07 -6.45
CA ALA A 148 13.10 -9.85 -7.12
C ALA A 148 14.27 -9.13 -6.39
N GLY A 149 14.76 -9.68 -5.28
CA GLY A 149 15.90 -9.14 -4.54
C GLY A 149 15.55 -8.08 -3.49
N CYS A 150 14.29 -8.00 -3.09
CA CYS A 150 13.78 -7.12 -2.03
C CYS A 150 13.07 -7.92 -0.91
N PRO A 151 13.77 -8.81 -0.18
CA PRO A 151 13.17 -9.60 0.91
C PRO A 151 12.59 -8.78 2.07
N ASP A 152 13.02 -7.52 2.24
CA ASP A 152 12.48 -6.60 3.26
C ASP A 152 11.33 -5.71 2.72
N PHE A 153 10.75 -6.06 1.57
CA PHE A 153 9.62 -5.34 0.97
C PHE A 153 8.48 -5.16 1.98
N VAL A 154 7.98 -3.93 2.07
CA VAL A 154 6.98 -3.55 3.07
C VAL A 154 5.59 -3.72 2.48
N LEU A 155 4.87 -4.76 2.92
CA LEU A 155 3.54 -5.06 2.39
C LEU A 155 2.47 -4.57 3.36
N ASN A 156 1.65 -3.61 2.91
CA ASN A 156 0.47 -3.16 3.62
C ASN A 156 -0.75 -3.96 3.14
N ALA A 157 -1.16 -4.94 3.94
CA ALA A 157 -2.38 -5.70 3.73
C ALA A 157 -3.58 -4.82 4.07
N ARG A 158 -4.27 -4.33 3.05
CA ARG A 158 -5.45 -3.47 3.19
C ARG A 158 -6.71 -4.32 3.28
N CYS A 159 -7.57 -3.98 4.23
CA CYS A 159 -8.88 -4.58 4.43
C CYS A 159 -9.98 -3.53 4.26
N ASP A 160 -10.84 -3.74 3.27
CA ASP A 160 -11.91 -2.82 2.89
C ASP A 160 -13.22 -3.07 3.62
N ALA A 161 -13.25 -3.93 4.65
CA ALA A 161 -14.44 -4.23 5.46
C ALA A 161 -15.16 -2.98 6.03
N PHE A 162 -14.43 -1.89 6.19
CA PHE A 162 -14.92 -0.60 6.72
C PHE A 162 -15.06 0.49 5.65
N TYR A 163 -14.89 0.12 4.38
CA TYR A 163 -15.08 1.04 3.26
C TYR A 163 -16.59 1.22 2.97
N PRO A 164 -17.10 2.45 2.72
CA PRO A 164 -18.55 2.69 2.62
C PRO A 164 -19.29 1.93 1.51
N ARG A 165 -18.57 1.39 0.52
CA ARG A 165 -19.13 0.53 -0.53
C ARG A 165 -19.13 -0.96 -0.16
N ALA A 166 -18.52 -1.35 0.96
CA ALA A 166 -18.62 -2.69 1.50
C ALA A 166 -20.09 -2.98 1.86
N ARG A 167 -20.59 -4.13 1.43
CA ARG A 167 -21.89 -4.64 1.90
C ARG A 167 -21.92 -4.68 3.43
N PRO A 168 -23.10 -4.55 4.08
CA PRO A 168 -23.19 -4.42 5.52
C PRO A 168 -22.34 -5.46 6.23
N ILE A 169 -21.47 -4.98 7.12
CA ILE A 169 -20.62 -5.80 7.98
C ILE A 169 -21.53 -6.82 8.68
N SER A 170 -21.47 -8.09 8.26
CA SER A 170 -22.15 -9.14 9.00
C SER A 170 -21.48 -9.25 10.38
N ARG A 171 -22.26 -9.59 11.43
CA ARG A 171 -21.78 -9.76 12.81
C ARG A 171 -20.53 -10.64 12.95
N GLN A 172 -20.20 -11.43 11.93
CA GLN A 172 -18.96 -12.16 11.82
C GLN A 172 -17.75 -11.22 11.96
N ILE A 173 -17.51 -10.19 11.13
CA ILE A 173 -16.23 -9.43 11.12
C ILE A 173 -15.82 -8.85 12.50
N LEU A 174 -16.77 -8.44 13.35
CA LEU A 174 -16.50 -8.01 14.73
C LEU A 174 -15.95 -9.11 15.65
N SER A 175 -16.25 -10.39 15.38
CA SER A 175 -15.61 -11.53 16.05
C SER A 175 -14.21 -11.84 15.51
N TRP A 176 -13.87 -11.38 14.30
CA TRP A 176 -12.59 -11.65 13.60
C TRP A 176 -11.47 -10.71 14.03
N MET A 177 -11.82 -9.49 14.45
CA MET A 177 -10.84 -8.51 14.93
C MET A 177 -10.32 -8.80 16.35
N LYS A 178 -11.00 -9.66 17.13
CA LYS A 178 -10.61 -9.94 18.52
C LYS A 178 -9.30 -10.71 18.66
N PRO A 179 -8.96 -11.74 17.85
CA PRO A 179 -7.68 -12.44 18.00
C PRO A 179 -6.51 -11.69 17.34
N LEU A 180 -6.72 -11.11 16.15
CA LEU A 180 -5.65 -10.48 15.35
C LEU A 180 -5.24 -9.08 15.84
N LEU A 181 -6.14 -8.30 16.44
CA LEU A 181 -5.76 -7.01 17.04
C LEU A 181 -5.20 -7.17 18.46
N VAL A 182 -5.63 -8.17 19.22
CA VAL A 182 -5.21 -8.35 20.63
C VAL A 182 -3.79 -8.89 20.75
N GLU A 183 -3.26 -9.62 19.75
CA GLU A 183 -1.88 -10.13 19.81
C GLU A 183 -0.79 -9.09 19.46
N LYS A 184 -1.13 -7.93 18.87
CA LYS A 184 -0.14 -6.88 18.55
C LYS A 184 -0.52 -5.44 18.90
N TYR A 185 -1.78 -5.15 19.22
CA TYR A 185 -2.23 -3.82 19.64
C TYR A 185 -2.96 -3.91 20.97
N THR A 186 -2.34 -3.40 22.04
CA THR A 186 -3.02 -3.11 23.31
C THR A 186 -4.01 -1.97 23.12
N LEU A 187 -5.18 -2.28 22.55
CA LEU A 187 -6.31 -1.34 22.52
C LEU A 187 -6.91 -1.26 23.92
N ARG A 188 -6.66 -0.17 24.64
CA ARG A 188 -7.55 0.25 25.72
C ARG A 188 -8.92 0.61 25.12
N PRO A 189 -10.03 0.26 25.77
CA PRO A 189 -11.36 0.51 25.21
C PRO A 189 -11.62 2.01 25.10
N ALA A 190 -11.72 2.52 23.87
CA ALA A 190 -12.31 3.81 23.57
C ALA A 190 -13.78 3.60 23.16
N PRO A 191 -14.68 4.54 23.49
CA PRO A 191 -16.12 4.44 23.18
C PRO A 191 -16.36 4.45 21.65
N PRO A 192 -17.54 4.00 21.19
CA PRO A 192 -17.78 3.67 19.79
C PRO A 192 -17.63 4.90 18.89
N GLN A 193 -16.53 4.96 18.17
CA GLN A 193 -16.35 5.90 17.07
C GLN A 193 -16.61 5.16 15.75
N TYR A 194 -17.40 5.81 14.88
CA TYR A 194 -17.63 5.37 13.51
C TYR A 194 -16.28 5.24 12.78
N PHE A 195 -15.94 4.03 12.34
CA PHE A 195 -14.84 3.80 11.42
C PHE A 195 -15.36 4.01 10.00
N SER A 196 -15.01 5.14 9.37
CA SER A 196 -15.10 5.29 7.91
C SER A 196 -13.69 5.12 7.34
N GLY A 197 -13.42 4.03 6.63
CA GLY A 197 -12.15 3.84 5.91
C GLY A 197 -11.54 2.46 6.09
N ALA A 198 -10.72 2.04 5.13
CA ALA A 198 -10.06 0.74 5.14
C ALA A 198 -9.08 0.59 6.32
N ALA A 199 -9.01 -0.61 6.89
CA ALA A 199 -7.98 -0.95 7.88
C ALA A 199 -6.70 -1.37 7.15
N GLN A 200 -5.55 -0.93 7.66
CA GLN A 200 -4.24 -1.17 7.04
C GLN A 200 -3.30 -1.82 8.06
N GLY A 201 -2.69 -2.93 7.68
CA GLY A 201 -1.70 -3.65 8.48
C GLY A 201 -0.40 -3.83 7.70
N VAL A 202 0.71 -3.33 8.23
CA VAL A 202 2.02 -3.44 7.60
C VAL A 202 2.74 -4.69 8.10
N VAL A 203 3.18 -5.54 7.17
CA VAL A 203 3.91 -6.79 7.40
C VAL A 203 5.33 -6.67 6.84
#